data_AF-A0A2J6T3R5-F1
#
_entry.id   AF-A0A2J6T3R5-F1
#
_cell.length_a   1.000
_cell.length_b   1.000
_cell.length_c   1.000
_cell.angle_alpha   90.00
_cell.angle_beta   90.00
_cell.angle_gamma   90.00
#
_symmetry.space_group_name_H-M   'P 1'
#
loop_
_entity.id
_entity.type
_entity.pdbx_description
1 polymer ?
#
loop_
_entity_poly.entity_id
_entity_poly.type
_entity_poly.pdbx_seq_one_letter_code
_entity_poly.pdbx_strand_id
1 'polypeptide(L)'
;VDTLCINQRDILERNHQVDIMKEIYRGENPVISWLGPSSHHSPSIMALVNQVHPVDNSSRKREMILLALRYSKFNFLRAYTSILQRAYWYRTWIIQEVFSATRLFMQCGSDIVPWQALVSFQQFRTAECYDEV
;
A
#
# COMPACT_ATOMS: atom_id res chain seq x y z
N VAL A 1 -18.68 -2.01 0.57
CA VAL A 1 -19.84 -1.36 1.19
C VAL A 1 -19.47 0.05 1.59
N ASP A 2 -20.40 0.99 1.41
CA ASP A 2 -20.16 2.43 1.58
C ASP A 2 -20.59 2.88 2.99
N THR A 3 -19.88 3.85 3.56
CA THR A 3 -20.31 4.51 4.82
C THR A 3 -21.61 5.27 4.64
N LEU A 4 -21.94 5.69 3.42
CA LEU A 4 -23.20 6.34 3.08
C LEU A 4 -24.41 5.40 3.20
N CYS A 5 -24.20 4.08 3.09
CA CYS A 5 -25.27 3.09 3.14
C CYS A 5 -25.45 2.42 4.51
N ILE A 6 -24.63 2.79 5.51
CA ILE A 6 -24.70 2.23 6.87
C ILE A 6 -25.19 3.33 7.81
N ASN A 7 -26.21 3.04 8.61
CA ASN A 7 -26.61 3.96 9.66
C ASN A 7 -25.55 4.01 10.77
N GLN A 8 -24.66 5.00 10.68
CA GLN A 8 -23.55 5.15 11.64
C GLN A 8 -24.01 5.43 13.08
N ARG A 9 -25.29 5.81 13.28
CA ARG A 9 -25.88 6.07 14.60
C ARG A 9 -26.49 4.82 15.22
N ASP A 10 -26.71 3.76 14.45
CA ASP A 10 -27.16 2.47 14.94
C ASP A 10 -25.93 1.56 15.15
N ILE A 11 -25.60 1.32 16.42
CA ILE A 11 -24.43 0.52 16.80
C ILE A 11 -24.62 -0.95 16.40
N LEU A 12 -25.84 -1.48 16.47
CA LEU A 12 -26.12 -2.88 16.14
C LEU A 12 -26.01 -3.11 14.63
N GLU A 13 -26.63 -2.25 13.82
CA GLU A 13 -26.49 -2.30 12.36
C GLU A 13 -25.03 -2.14 11.94
N ARG A 14 -24.35 -1.13 12.50
CA ARG A 14 -22.94 -0.88 12.19
C ARG A 14 -22.06 -2.09 12.53
N ASN A 15 -22.24 -2.69 13.70
CA ASN A 15 -21.45 -3.86 14.09
C ASN A 15 -21.73 -5.05 13.18
N HIS A 16 -23.00 -5.28 12.83
CA HIS A 16 -23.37 -6.33 11.88
C HIS A 16 -22.71 -6.12 10.50
N GLN A 17 -22.74 -4.88 9.99
CA GLN A 17 -22.11 -4.51 8.72
C GLN A 17 -20.57 -4.63 8.77
N VAL A 18 -19.95 -4.28 9.91
CA VAL A 18 -18.51 -4.47 10.15
C VAL A 18 -18.13 -5.95 10.07
N ASP A 19 -18.94 -6.85 10.64
CA ASP A 19 -18.64 -8.28 10.60
C ASP A 19 -18.77 -8.86 9.19
N ILE A 20 -19.79 -8.44 8.44
CA ILE A 20 -19.93 -8.79 7.01
C ILE A 20 -18.70 -8.32 6.21
N MET A 21 -18.17 -7.12 6.46
CA MET A 21 -16.97 -6.62 5.76
C MET A 21 -15.76 -7.51 6.02
N LYS A 22 -15.54 -7.94 7.27
CA LYS A 22 -14.45 -8.86 7.59
C LYS A 22 -14.59 -10.16 6.81
N GLU A 23 -15.79 -10.72 6.72
CA GLU A 23 -16.03 -11.96 5.97
C GLU A 23 -15.73 -11.82 4.48
N ILE A 24 -16.15 -10.71 3.86
CA ILE A 24 -15.89 -10.43 2.44
C ILE A 24 -14.38 -10.38 2.16
N TYR A 25 -13.61 -9.70 3.00
CA TYR A 25 -12.16 -9.55 2.78
C TYR A 25 -11.35 -10.78 3.22
N ARG A 26 -11.87 -11.59 4.14
CA ARG A 26 -11.18 -12.78 4.68
C ARG A 26 -11.19 -13.98 3.74
N GLY A 27 -11.97 -13.94 2.66
CA GLY A 27 -12.06 -15.03 1.68
C GLY A 27 -10.73 -15.41 1.01
N GLU A 28 -10.77 -16.47 0.21
CA GLU A 28 -9.61 -16.99 -0.53
C GLU A 28 -9.24 -16.13 -1.75
N ASN A 29 -10.14 -15.25 -2.16
CA ASN A 29 -9.94 -14.39 -3.31
C ASN A 29 -8.96 -13.26 -2.98
N PRO A 30 -8.08 -12.89 -3.93
CA PRO A 30 -7.21 -11.75 -3.74
C PRO A 30 -8.04 -10.46 -3.65
N VAL A 31 -7.69 -9.61 -2.68
CA VAL A 31 -8.25 -8.28 -2.51
C VAL A 31 -7.38 -7.31 -3.30
N ILE A 32 -8.02 -6.47 -4.12
CA ILE A 32 -7.36 -5.42 -4.90
C ILE A 32 -7.77 -4.06 -4.36
N SER A 33 -6.78 -3.36 -3.82
CA SER A 33 -6.88 -2.01 -3.28
C SER A 33 -6.54 -0.99 -4.35
N TRP A 34 -7.57 -0.37 -4.92
CA TRP A 34 -7.41 0.63 -5.97
C TRP A 34 -7.00 1.99 -5.40
N LEU A 35 -5.74 2.37 -5.65
CA LEU A 35 -5.16 3.64 -5.26
C LEU A 35 -5.62 4.81 -6.14
N GLY A 36 -6.23 4.55 -7.30
CA GLY A 36 -6.58 5.58 -8.28
C GLY A 36 -5.75 5.47 -9.57
N PRO A 37 -5.98 6.40 -10.52
CA PRO A 37 -5.28 6.40 -11.81
C PRO A 37 -3.76 6.59 -11.65
N SER A 38 -3.01 6.22 -12.68
CA SER A 38 -1.57 6.50 -12.71
C SER A 38 -1.32 8.01 -12.78
N SER A 39 -0.30 8.49 -12.06
CA SER A 39 0.21 9.87 -12.15
C SER A 39 1.62 9.87 -12.75
N HIS A 40 2.14 11.04 -13.10
CA HIS A 40 3.43 11.21 -13.79
C HIS A 40 4.62 10.45 -13.16
N HIS A 41 4.58 10.15 -11.86
CA HIS A 41 5.62 9.39 -11.17
C HIS A 41 5.17 8.04 -10.62
N SER A 42 3.88 7.71 -10.73
CA SER A 42 3.31 6.47 -10.18
C SER A 42 3.91 5.18 -10.76
N PRO A 43 4.17 5.06 -12.08
CA PRO A 43 4.72 3.82 -12.63
C PRO A 43 6.13 3.54 -12.10
N SER A 44 6.99 4.56 -12.07
CA SER A 44 8.38 4.41 -11.62
C SER A 44 8.47 3.98 -10.16
N ILE A 45 7.61 4.53 -9.28
CA ILE A 45 7.59 4.16 -7.88
C ILE A 45 7.00 2.77 -7.67
N MET A 46 5.94 2.40 -8.41
CA MET A 46 5.35 1.06 -8.32
C MET A 46 6.35 -0.02 -8.78
N ALA A 47 7.08 0.25 -9.86
CA ALA A 47 8.16 -0.64 -10.32
C ALA A 47 9.26 -0.79 -9.26
N LEU A 48 9.68 0.31 -8.62
CA LEU A 48 10.71 0.28 -7.58
C LEU A 48 10.25 -0.48 -6.33
N VAL A 49 9.02 -0.23 -5.87
CA VAL A 49 8.42 -0.96 -4.75
C VAL A 49 8.40 -2.46 -5.04
N ASN A 50 8.04 -2.86 -6.27
CA ASN A 50 8.02 -4.28 -6.67
C ASN A 50 9.42 -4.92 -6.72
N GLN A 51 10.48 -4.13 -6.95
CA GLN A 51 11.86 -4.62 -6.95
C GLN A 51 12.37 -4.91 -5.53
N VAL A 52 11.78 -4.29 -4.50
CA VAL A 52 12.08 -4.55 -3.08
C VAL A 52 11.27 -5.73 -2.57
N HIS A 53 11.30 -6.82 -3.34
CA HIS A 53 10.62 -8.05 -2.99
C HIS A 53 11.34 -8.73 -1.82
N PRO A 54 10.64 -9.13 -0.74
CA PRO A 54 11.25 -9.62 0.49
C PRO A 54 12.08 -10.92 0.34
N VAL A 55 11.94 -11.64 -0.77
CA VAL A 55 12.59 -12.95 -0.99
C VAL A 55 13.99 -12.84 -1.62
N ASP A 56 14.35 -11.71 -2.23
CA ASP A 56 15.64 -11.55 -2.92
C ASP A 56 16.33 -10.25 -2.48
N ASN A 57 16.78 -10.27 -1.23
CA ASN A 57 17.47 -9.15 -0.59
C ASN A 57 19.00 -9.34 -0.63
N SER A 58 19.53 -9.69 -1.79
CA SER A 58 20.99 -9.73 -1.97
C SER A 58 21.58 -8.34 -1.72
N SER A 59 22.71 -8.27 -1.01
CA SER A 59 23.37 -7.01 -0.62
C SER A 59 23.59 -6.07 -1.81
N ARG A 60 23.88 -6.65 -2.99
CA ARG A 60 24.10 -5.92 -4.24
C ARG A 60 22.85 -5.26 -4.81
N LYS A 61 21.69 -5.95 -4.77
CA LYS A 61 20.42 -5.39 -5.23
C LYS A 61 19.96 -4.27 -4.32
N ARG A 62 20.15 -4.45 -3.00
CA ARG A 62 19.92 -3.42 -1.99
C ARG A 62 20.74 -2.16 -2.29
N GLU A 63 22.05 -2.30 -2.50
CA GLU A 63 22.95 -1.18 -2.78
C GLU A 63 22.59 -0.45 -4.07
N MET A 64 22.20 -1.18 -5.12
CA MET A 64 21.72 -0.59 -6.38
C MET A 64 20.43 0.22 -6.18
N ILE A 65 19.47 -0.30 -5.40
CA ILE A 65 18.23 0.42 -5.06
C ILE A 65 18.55 1.66 -4.22
N LEU A 66 19.44 1.56 -3.24
CA LEU A 66 19.90 2.70 -2.44
C LEU A 66 20.54 3.78 -3.29
N LEU A 67 21.41 3.40 -4.23
CA LEU A 67 22.07 4.32 -5.12
C LEU A 67 21.06 5.07 -6.00
N ALA A 68 20.10 4.33 -6.60
CA ALA A 68 19.02 4.92 -7.39
C ALA A 68 18.15 5.89 -6.57
N LEU A 69 17.86 5.53 -5.31
CA LEU A 69 17.12 6.38 -4.38
C LEU A 69 17.90 7.65 -4.00
N ARG A 70 19.22 7.54 -3.78
CA ARG A 70 20.08 8.69 -3.43
C ARG A 70 20.18 9.69 -4.60
N TYR A 71 20.39 9.21 -5.83
CA TYR A 71 20.50 10.08 -7.01
C TYR A 71 19.19 10.80 -7.36
N SER A 72 18.03 10.20 -7.08
CA SER A 72 16.71 10.76 -7.42
C SER A 72 15.86 11.09 -6.20
N LYS A 73 16.47 11.30 -5.02
CA LYS A 73 15.81 11.38 -3.70
C LYS A 73 14.58 12.28 -3.69
N PHE A 74 14.69 13.48 -4.27
CA PHE A 74 13.59 14.46 -4.26
C PHE A 74 12.38 14.03 -5.11
N ASN A 75 12.61 13.59 -6.35
CA ASN A 75 11.54 13.13 -7.23
C ASN A 75 10.89 11.85 -6.70
N PHE A 76 11.72 10.96 -6.15
CA PHE A 76 11.28 9.75 -5.50
C PHE A 76 10.38 10.03 -4.28
N LEU A 77 10.83 10.89 -3.36
CA LEU A 77 10.06 11.21 -2.15
C LEU A 77 8.70 11.79 -2.52
N ARG A 78 8.66 12.71 -3.49
CA ARG A 78 7.41 13.26 -4.03
C ARG A 78 6.52 12.20 -4.66
N ALA A 79 7.08 11.27 -5.43
CA ALA A 79 6.33 10.18 -6.04
C ALA A 79 5.71 9.26 -4.97
N TYR A 80 6.51 8.87 -3.98
CA TYR A 80 6.06 7.99 -2.92
C TYR A 80 5.03 8.66 -2.00
N THR A 81 5.25 9.92 -1.60
CA THR A 81 4.24 10.67 -0.83
C THR A 81 2.97 10.87 -1.63
N SER A 82 3.05 11.07 -2.95
CA SER A 82 1.86 11.17 -3.80
C SER A 82 1.00 9.90 -3.80
N ILE A 83 1.59 8.73 -3.55
CA ILE A 83 0.83 7.48 -3.37
C ILE A 83 0.13 7.47 -2.01
N LEU A 84 0.84 7.82 -0.94
CA LEU A 84 0.31 7.81 0.43
C LEU A 84 -0.76 8.87 0.69
N GLN A 85 -0.84 9.90 -0.16
CA GLN A 85 -1.83 10.98 -0.07
C GLN A 85 -3.11 10.72 -0.88
N ARG A 86 -3.24 9.56 -1.52
CA ARG A 86 -4.41 9.23 -2.34
C ARG A 86 -5.66 9.03 -1.48
N ALA A 87 -6.81 9.38 -2.05
CA ALA A 87 -8.12 9.30 -1.40
C ALA A 87 -8.44 7.90 -0.81
N TYR A 88 -7.86 6.85 -1.39
CA TYR A 88 -7.95 5.48 -0.89
C TYR A 88 -7.61 5.36 0.61
N TRP A 89 -6.55 6.01 1.10
CA TRP A 89 -6.10 5.91 2.49
C TRP A 89 -7.02 6.58 3.50
N TYR A 90 -7.92 7.45 3.03
CA TYR A 90 -8.89 8.15 3.86
C TYR A 90 -10.23 7.42 3.92
N ARG A 91 -10.33 6.22 3.32
CA ARG A 91 -11.53 5.39 3.37
C ARG A 91 -11.69 4.78 4.77
N THR A 92 -12.91 4.81 5.28
CA THR A 92 -13.27 4.26 6.60
C THR A 92 -12.95 2.77 6.73
N TRP A 93 -12.99 2.01 5.65
CA TRP A 93 -12.81 0.55 5.65
C TRP A 93 -11.39 0.08 5.36
N ILE A 94 -10.42 1.00 5.23
CA ILE A 94 -9.03 0.69 4.88
C ILE A 94 -8.40 -0.35 5.80
N ILE A 95 -8.67 -0.26 7.11
CA ILE A 95 -8.11 -1.19 8.11
C ILE A 95 -8.65 -2.60 7.86
N GLN A 96 -9.94 -2.75 7.63
CA GLN A 96 -10.53 -4.08 7.44
C GLN A 96 -10.09 -4.71 6.12
N GLU A 97 -9.98 -3.89 5.07
CA GLU A 97 -9.46 -4.31 3.76
C GLU A 97 -8.01 -4.79 3.85
N VAL A 98 -7.16 -4.05 4.58
CA VAL A 98 -5.73 -4.37 4.67
C VAL A 98 -5.44 -5.54 5.61
N PHE A 99 -6.10 -5.59 6.77
CA PHE A 99 -5.79 -6.58 7.81
C PHE A 99 -6.57 -7.89 7.68
N SER A 100 -7.76 -7.88 7.06
CA SER A 100 -8.55 -9.12 6.92
C SER A 100 -8.17 -9.91 5.66
N ALA A 101 -7.53 -9.27 4.68
CA ALA A 101 -7.15 -9.89 3.41
C ALA A 101 -6.01 -10.90 3.58
N THR A 102 -6.26 -12.15 3.18
CA THR A 102 -5.21 -13.19 3.10
C THR A 102 -4.18 -12.88 2.01
N ARG A 103 -4.64 -12.31 0.88
CA ARG A 103 -3.79 -11.86 -0.23
C ARG A 103 -4.25 -10.47 -0.68
N LEU A 104 -3.37 -9.48 -0.51
CA LEU A 104 -3.68 -8.08 -0.78
C LEU A 104 -2.73 -7.50 -1.83
N PHE A 105 -3.31 -6.86 -2.84
CA PHE A 105 -2.59 -6.18 -3.90
C PHE A 105 -2.99 -4.70 -3.96
N MET A 106 -2.00 -3.83 -4.10
CA MET A 106 -2.18 -2.41 -4.30
C MET A 106 -2.11 -2.13 -5.80
N GLN A 107 -3.19 -1.59 -6.37
CA GLN A 107 -3.25 -1.25 -7.79
C GLN A 107 -3.28 0.27 -7.99
N CYS A 108 -2.42 0.77 -8.87
CA CYS A 108 -2.33 2.17 -9.25
C CYS A 108 -2.27 2.27 -10.78
N GLY A 109 -3.34 2.71 -11.44
CA GLY A 109 -3.42 2.61 -12.89
C GLY A 109 -3.32 1.16 -13.37
N SER A 110 -2.39 0.86 -14.27
CA SER A 110 -2.11 -0.51 -14.73
C SER A 110 -1.15 -1.27 -13.82
N ASP A 111 -0.49 -0.59 -12.88
CA ASP A 111 0.55 -1.18 -12.05
C ASP A 111 -0.05 -1.85 -10.81
N ILE A 112 0.40 -3.06 -10.51
CA ILE A 112 -0.05 -3.85 -9.36
C ILE A 112 1.18 -4.29 -8.57
N VAL A 113 1.18 -4.06 -7.25
CA VAL A 113 2.21 -4.57 -6.34
C VAL A 113 1.59 -5.31 -5.15
N PRO A 114 2.23 -6.38 -4.64
CA PRO A 114 1.83 -6.98 -3.38
C PRO A 114 1.91 -5.96 -2.23
N TRP A 115 0.97 -6.00 -1.30
CA TRP A 115 1.01 -5.17 -0.09
C TRP A 115 2.34 -5.30 0.67
N GLN A 116 2.86 -6.52 0.76
CA GLN A 116 4.12 -6.82 1.44
C GLN A 116 5.30 -6.06 0.81
N ALA A 117 5.31 -5.86 -0.50
CA ALA A 117 6.35 -5.08 -1.17
C ALA A 117 6.33 -3.62 -0.70
N LEU A 118 5.14 -3.03 -0.55
CA LEU A 118 4.99 -1.66 -0.04
C LEU A 118 5.43 -1.54 1.43
N VAL A 119 5.12 -2.54 2.26
CA VAL A 119 5.54 -2.60 3.67
C VAL A 119 7.05 -2.77 3.80
N SER A 120 7.63 -3.74 3.09
CA SER A 120 9.09 -3.96 3.06
C SER A 120 9.83 -2.72 2.59
N PHE A 121 9.28 -2.02 1.60
CA PHE A 121 9.85 -0.78 1.10
C PHE A 121 9.81 0.35 2.15
N GLN A 122 8.71 0.50 2.88
CA GLN A 122 8.61 1.48 3.97
C GLN A 122 9.60 1.16 5.10
N GLN A 123 9.75 -0.12 5.47
CA GLN A 123 10.72 -0.56 6.48
C GLN A 123 12.15 -0.27 6.05
N PHE A 124 12.48 -0.59 4.80
CA PHE A 124 13.78 -0.30 4.21
C PHE A 124 14.11 1.19 4.25
N ARG A 125 13.16 2.07 3.93
CA ARG A 125 13.35 3.52 4.05
C ARG A 125 13.59 3.98 5.49
N THR A 126 12.84 3.44 6.45
CA THR A 126 12.97 3.83 7.85
C THR A 126 14.35 3.46 8.39
N ALA A 127 14.87 2.27 8.08
CA ALA A 127 16.20 1.83 8.50
C ALA A 127 17.29 2.81 8.04
N GLU A 128 17.25 3.24 6.77
CA GLU A 128 18.25 4.17 6.21
C GLU A 128 18.17 5.59 6.80
N CYS A 129 17.01 6.01 7.33
CA CYS A 129 16.90 7.30 8.03
C CYS A 129 17.53 7.28 9.43
N TYR A 130 17.65 6.10 10.06
CA TYR A 130 18.27 5.95 11.38
C TYR A 130 19.79 5.76 11.30
N ASP A 131 20.32 5.29 10.17
CA ASP A 131 21.76 5.15 9.94
C ASP A 131 22.45 6.49 9.55
N GLU A 132 21.70 7.57 9.35
CA GLU A 132 22.21 8.93 9.05
C GLU A 132 22.32 9.85 10.30
N VAL A 133 22.09 9.35 11.52
CA VAL A 133 22.20 10.10 12.81
C VAL A 133 23.27 9.48 13.72
#